data_AF-A0A4Q3FFQ8-F1
#
_entry.id   AF-A0A4Q3FFQ8-F1
#
_cell.length_a   1.000
_cell.length_b   1.000
_cell.length_c   1.000
_cell.angle_alpha   90.00
_cell.angle_beta   90.00
_cell.angle_gamma   90.00
#
_symmetry.space_group_name_H-M   'P 1'
#
loop_
_entity.id
_entity.type
_entity.pdbx_description
1 polymer ?
#
loop_
_entity_poly.entity_id
_entity_poly.type
_entity_poly.pdbx_seq_one_letter_code
_entity_poly.pdbx_strand_id
1 'polypeptide(L)'
;TTDNIYESIVVMSKRANQISNNIKEELSQKLSEFTSSNDNLEEVFENREQIEISKHYEKMPKPSLIAVQEFLEDKIYYRNPSKEPKEL
;
A
#
# COMPACT_ATOMS: atom_id res chain seq x y z
N THR A 1 -0.03 -10.46 18.41
CA THR A 1 0.12 -9.16 19.13
C THR A 1 1.48 -9.09 19.83
N THR A 2 2.06 -7.90 20.03
CA THR A 2 3.29 -7.76 20.85
C THR A 2 2.93 -7.58 22.32
N ASP A 3 3.83 -7.99 23.23
CA ASP A 3 3.69 -7.74 24.68
C ASP A 3 3.73 -6.25 25.05
N ASN A 4 4.22 -5.39 24.13
CA ASN A 4 4.26 -3.94 24.31
C ASN A 4 3.41 -3.23 23.24
N ILE A 5 2.42 -2.45 23.67
CA ILE A 5 1.51 -1.69 22.79
C ILE A 5 2.27 -0.73 21.86
N TYR A 6 3.33 -0.08 22.34
CA TYR A 6 4.14 0.81 21.50
C TYR A 6 4.86 0.07 20.38
N GLU A 7 5.32 -1.16 20.63
CA GLU A 7 5.92 -2.00 19.59
C GLU A 7 4.88 -2.38 18.52
N SER A 8 3.65 -2.73 18.93
CA SER A 8 2.54 -3.00 17.99
C SER A 8 2.27 -1.78 17.10
N ILE A 9 2.21 -0.58 17.69
CA ILE A 9 1.97 0.67 16.93
C ILE A 9 3.08 0.91 15.90
N VAL A 10 4.35 0.71 16.29
CA VAL A 10 5.49 0.90 15.39
C VAL A 10 5.47 -0.13 14.25
N VAL A 11 5.17 -1.39 14.54
CA VAL A 11 5.05 -2.46 13.52
C VAL A 11 3.96 -2.11 12.51
N MET A 12 2.76 -1.78 12.98
CA MET A 12 1.64 -1.40 12.11
C MET A 12 1.95 -0.15 11.29
N SER A 13 2.58 0.86 11.88
CA SER A 13 2.98 2.09 11.18
C SER A 13 3.96 1.81 10.05
N LYS A 14 5.00 1.01 10.31
CA LYS A 14 5.96 0.58 9.27
C LYS A 14 5.27 -0.20 8.16
N ARG A 15 4.33 -1.09 8.51
CA ARG A 15 3.58 -1.87 7.52
C ARG A 15 2.66 -0.99 6.68
N ALA A 16 1.97 -0.04 7.29
CA ALA A 16 1.11 0.91 6.58
C ALA A 16 1.89 1.72 5.53
N ASN A 17 3.13 2.12 5.85
CA ASN A 17 4.01 2.81 4.90
C ASN A 17 4.40 1.92 3.71
N GLN A 18 4.71 0.64 3.94
CA GLN A 18 4.98 -0.32 2.86
C GLN A 18 3.78 -0.45 1.93
N ILE A 19 2.58 -0.65 2.50
CA ILE A 19 1.33 -0.76 1.74
C ILE A 19 1.08 0.53 0.93
N SER A 20 1.28 1.70 1.55
CA SER A 20 1.09 2.98 0.88
C SER A 20 2.05 3.18 -0.30
N ASN A 21 3.31 2.78 -0.17
CA ASN A 21 4.28 2.87 -1.25
C ASN A 21 3.90 1.93 -2.40
N ASN A 22 3.54 0.68 -2.10
CA ASN A 22 3.12 -0.28 -3.11
C ASN A 22 1.89 0.21 -3.89
N ILE A 23 0.87 0.73 -3.19
CA ILE A 23 -0.34 1.29 -3.83
C ILE A 23 0.01 2.47 -4.73
N LYS A 24 0.92 3.36 -4.27
CA LYS A 24 1.35 4.52 -5.04
C LYS A 24 2.10 4.10 -6.30
N GLU A 25 2.99 3.12 -6.20
CA GLU A 25 3.73 2.57 -7.33
C GLU A 25 2.79 1.92 -8.34
N GLU A 26 1.87 1.05 -7.89
CA GLU A 26 0.89 0.39 -8.75
C GLU A 26 -0.02 1.40 -9.47
N LEU A 27 -0.54 2.40 -8.75
CA LEU A 27 -1.34 3.46 -9.35
C LEU A 27 -0.54 4.26 -10.38
N SER A 28 0.71 4.61 -10.06
CA SER A 28 1.57 5.38 -10.97
C SER A 28 1.88 4.59 -12.23
N GLN A 29 2.11 3.28 -12.11
CA GLN A 29 2.33 2.39 -13.25
C GLN A 29 1.09 2.33 -14.14
N LYS A 30 -0.09 2.11 -13.57
CA LYS A 30 -1.36 2.09 -14.34
C LYS A 30 -1.63 3.42 -15.02
N LEU A 31 -1.40 4.54 -14.34
CA LEU A 31 -1.60 5.86 -14.92
C LEU A 31 -0.61 6.17 -16.06
N SER A 32 0.60 5.59 -16.04
CA SER A 32 1.60 5.80 -17.09
C SER A 32 1.17 5.24 -18.45
N GLU A 33 0.30 4.22 -18.46
CA GLU A 33 -0.21 3.57 -19.68
C GLU A 33 -1.06 4.55 -20.53
N PHE A 34 -1.72 5.53 -19.88
CA PHE A 34 -2.56 6.55 -20.53
C PHE A 34 -1.81 7.80 -20.97
N THR A 35 -0.48 7.85 -20.84
CA THR A 35 0.32 9.03 -21.25
C THR A 35 0.69 9.03 -22.73
N SER A 36 0.27 8.00 -23.48
CA SER A 36 0.56 7.81 -24.90
C SER A 36 -0.35 8.69 -25.76
N SER A 37 0.23 9.54 -26.62
CA SER A 37 -0.52 10.45 -27.48
C SER A 37 -1.11 9.72 -28.70
N ASN A 38 -2.43 9.46 -28.74
CA ASN A 38 -3.13 8.96 -29.92
C ASN A 38 -4.52 9.63 -30.11
N ASP A 39 -5.03 9.60 -31.35
CA ASP A 39 -6.19 10.34 -31.89
C ASP A 39 -7.49 10.32 -31.03
N ASN A 40 -8.30 11.39 -31.19
CA ASN A 40 -9.54 11.78 -30.47
C ASN A 40 -10.53 10.69 -30.01
N LEU A 41 -10.58 9.52 -30.64
CA LEU A 41 -11.51 8.44 -30.26
C LEU A 41 -10.91 7.55 -29.16
N GLU A 42 -9.62 7.22 -29.25
CA GLU A 42 -8.89 6.44 -28.24
C GLU A 42 -8.83 7.22 -26.91
N GLU A 43 -8.62 8.54 -27.00
CA GLU A 43 -8.59 9.47 -25.85
C GLU A 43 -9.86 9.42 -24.98
N VAL A 44 -11.05 9.24 -25.59
CA VAL A 44 -12.31 9.15 -24.83
C VAL A 44 -12.39 7.85 -24.02
N PHE A 45 -11.88 6.75 -24.56
CA PHE A 45 -11.81 5.47 -23.85
C PHE A 45 -10.76 5.49 -22.75
N GLU A 46 -9.56 6.01 -23.04
CA GLU A 46 -8.47 6.19 -22.07
C GLU A 46 -8.90 7.04 -20.87
N ASN A 47 -9.58 8.16 -21.12
CA ASN A 47 -10.12 9.01 -20.05
C ASN A 47 -11.14 8.27 -19.17
N ARG A 48 -12.01 7.45 -19.77
CA ARG A 48 -13.00 6.67 -19.02
C ARG A 48 -12.32 5.65 -18.11
N GLU A 49 -11.31 4.94 -18.61
CA GLU A 49 -10.55 3.97 -17.83
C GLU A 49 -9.75 4.64 -16.71
N GLN A 50 -9.12 5.79 -16.97
CA GLN A 50 -8.42 6.56 -15.94
C GLN A 50 -9.34 6.98 -14.78
N ILE A 51 -10.59 7.39 -15.09
CA ILE A 51 -11.61 7.72 -14.09
C ILE A 51 -11.99 6.48 -13.27
N GLU A 52 -12.19 5.33 -13.92
CA GLU A 52 -12.52 4.09 -13.23
C GLU A 52 -11.40 3.61 -12.30
N ILE A 53 -10.14 3.70 -12.75
CA ILE A 53 -8.95 3.41 -11.95
C ILE A 53 -8.90 4.34 -10.73
N SER A 54 -9.03 5.65 -10.93
CA SER A 54 -9.00 6.63 -9.84
C SER A 54 -10.08 6.34 -8.80
N LYS A 55 -11.32 6.10 -9.24
CA LYS A 55 -12.45 5.73 -8.36
C LYS A 55 -12.21 4.43 -7.59
N HIS A 56 -11.51 3.46 -8.17
CA HIS A 56 -11.18 2.21 -7.49
C HIS A 56 -10.23 2.47 -6.30
N TYR A 57 -9.15 3.22 -6.51
CA TYR A 57 -8.19 3.52 -5.46
C TYR A 57 -8.75 4.48 -4.39
N GLU A 58 -9.66 5.38 -4.75
CA GLU A 58 -10.39 6.22 -3.78
C GLU A 58 -11.29 5.41 -2.83
N LYS A 59 -11.88 4.31 -3.32
CA LYS A 59 -12.73 3.41 -2.50
C LYS A 59 -11.92 2.43 -1.65
N MET A 60 -10.63 2.29 -1.91
CA MET A 60 -9.77 1.35 -1.21
C MET A 60 -9.60 1.77 0.26
N PRO A 61 -9.56 0.82 1.22
CA PRO A 61 -9.30 1.15 2.62
C PRO A 61 -7.94 1.83 2.78
N LYS A 62 -7.85 2.73 3.76
CA LYS A 62 -6.59 3.41 4.08
C LYS A 62 -5.50 2.37 4.42
N PRO A 63 -4.24 2.59 4.01
CA PRO A 63 -3.14 1.66 4.30
C PRO A 63 -2.99 1.31 5.79
N SER A 64 -3.32 2.24 6.68
CA SER A 64 -3.34 2.02 8.12
C SER A 64 -4.37 0.98 8.57
N LEU A 65 -5.56 0.96 7.96
CA LEU A 65 -6.60 -0.01 8.28
C LEU A 65 -6.22 -1.41 7.78
N ILE A 66 -5.63 -1.49 6.59
CA ILE A 66 -5.11 -2.75 6.03
C ILE A 66 -3.99 -3.29 6.94
N ALA A 67 -3.05 -2.45 7.36
CA ALA A 67 -1.98 -2.84 8.25
C ALA A 67 -2.47 -3.33 9.62
N VAL A 68 -3.51 -2.69 10.18
CA VAL A 68 -4.16 -3.16 11.41
C VAL A 68 -4.77 -4.54 11.20
N GLN A 69 -5.51 -4.76 10.11
CA GLN A 69 -6.11 -6.06 9.83
C GLN A 69 -5.05 -7.15 9.65
N GLU A 70 -4.01 -6.90 8.84
CA GLU A 70 -2.91 -7.85 8.64
C GLU A 70 -2.17 -8.15 9.96
N PHE A 71 -2.05 -7.17 10.86
CA PHE A 71 -1.45 -7.36 12.17
C PHE A 71 -2.33 -8.24 13.08
N LEU A 72 -3.64 -8.04 13.05
CA LEU A 72 -4.59 -8.85 13.83
C LEU A 72 -4.70 -10.28 13.30
N GLU A 73 -4.45 -10.50 12.02
CA GLU A 73 -4.44 -11.81 11.37
C GLU A 73 -3.07 -12.51 11.42
N ASP A 74 -2.10 -11.97 12.17
CA ASP A 74 -0.71 -12.46 12.29
C ASP A 74 -0.01 -12.68 10.92
N LYS A 75 -0.36 -11.87 9.91
CA LYS A 75 0.25 -11.89 8.56
C LYS A 75 1.54 -11.09 8.45
N ILE A 76 1.93 -10.40 9.51
CA ILE A 76 3.11 -9.52 9.54
C ILE A 76 4.21 -10.16 10.36
N TYR A 77 5.31 -10.52 9.71
CA TYR A 77 6.55 -10.84 10.39
C TYR A 77 7.29 -9.55 10.79
N TYR A 78 7.70 -9.45 12.05
CA TYR A 78 8.50 -8.35 12.55
C TYR A 78 9.58 -8.86 13.49
N ARG A 79 10.73 -8.17 13.51
CA ARG A 79 11.86 -8.46 14.41
C ARG A 79 12.36 -7.20 15.08
N ASN A 80 12.86 -7.35 16.31
CA ASN A 80 13.50 -6.27 17.05
C ASN A 80 15.00 -6.61 17.22
N PRO A 81 15.90 -5.95 16.46
CA PRO A 81 17.34 -6.21 16.53
C PRO A 81 17.94 -6.01 17.93
N SER A 82 17.32 -5.20 18.78
CA SER A 82 17.78 -4.97 20.15
C SER A 82 17.45 -6.13 21.11
N LYS A 83 16.53 -7.02 20.72
CA LYS A 83 16.13 -8.21 21.49
C LYS A 83 16.70 -9.50 20.90
N GLU A 84 17.29 -9.46 19.71
CA GLU A 84 17.99 -10.61 19.13
C GLU A 84 19.34 -10.78 19.84
N PRO A 85 19.71 -11.99 20.27
CA PRO A 85 21.06 -12.23 20.79
C PRO A 85 22.05 -11.87 19.69
N LYS A 86 22.99 -10.96 19.99
CA LYS A 86 24.15 -10.75 19.14
C LYS A 86 24.87 -12.09 19.04
N GLU A 87 24.81 -12.72 17.87
CA GLU A 87 25.78 -13.75 17.53
C GLU A 87 27.17 -13.11 17.66
N LEU A 88 27.92 -13.57 18.67
CA LEU A 88 29.30 -13.20 18.94
C LEU A 88 30.24 -14.05 18.07
#